data_AF-A0A955B1X5-F1
#
_entry.id   AF-A0A955B1X5-F1
#
_cell.length_a   1.000
_cell.length_b   1.000
_cell.length_c   1.000
_cell.angle_alpha   90.00
_cell.angle_beta   90.00
_cell.angle_gamma   90.00
#
_symmetry.space_group_name_H-M   'P 1'
#
loop_
_entity.id
_entity.type
_entity.pdbx_description
1 polymer ?
#
loop_
_entity_poly.entity_id
_entity_poly.type
_entity_poly.pdbx_seq_one_letter_code
_entity_poly.pdbx_strand_id
1 'polypeptide(L)'
;GVMHACGHDAHTALVFGALLALTDAARAGAAPMPLAVRGIFQPAEEICTGAREMIAVGALDGVAAILATHMDPSRAVGRIGLRDGVLTANCDEMTITLRGRGGHAARPHEASDPIVAAAQLINALYLFIARRTDSQDAVVVTIGQIRGGDTANVIPEEVVLRGTVRTLDRVIRQRTFDHIQHLAHGMGETCDVRIQVEFGLGAGGVFNDRRLNQLLRGSAREVLGDGNVDEIARPSMGSEDFAFYLDHVPGAMMRVGCASPRVGGSPLHSPTFDVDEEALRYGAKILARSAVMWSREPAAMKSGQANSTGAKS
;
A
#
# COMPACT_ATOMS: atom_id res chain seq x y z
N GLY A 1 -24.52 -7.68 4.16
CA GLY A 1 -24.26 -7.90 2.73
C GLY A 1 -23.03 -7.16 2.29
N VAL A 2 -23.00 -5.83 2.49
CA VAL A 2 -21.86 -4.92 2.27
C VAL A 2 -21.78 -3.97 3.48
N MET A 3 -20.59 -3.49 3.84
CA MET A 3 -20.34 -2.61 4.98
C MET A 3 -19.10 -1.74 4.72
N HIS A 4 -19.11 -0.48 5.17
CA HIS A 4 -17.91 0.38 5.20
C HIS A 4 -16.97 0.00 6.37
N ALA A 5 -16.41 -1.22 6.32
CA ALA A 5 -15.59 -1.76 7.39
C ALA A 5 -14.13 -1.24 7.40
N CYS A 6 -13.79 -0.29 6.53
CA CYS A 6 -12.48 0.36 6.47
C CYS A 6 -12.55 1.90 6.69
N GLY A 7 -13.76 2.42 6.97
CA GLY A 7 -13.99 3.84 7.26
C GLY A 7 -13.94 4.77 6.04
N HIS A 8 -14.13 4.26 4.82
CA HIS A 8 -14.04 5.06 3.58
C HIS A 8 -15.19 6.10 3.45
N ASP A 9 -16.32 5.82 4.09
CA ASP A 9 -17.39 6.79 4.35
C ASP A 9 -16.91 7.97 5.22
N ALA A 10 -16.21 7.67 6.32
CA ALA A 10 -15.60 8.67 7.17
C ALA A 10 -14.53 9.50 6.43
N HIS A 11 -13.69 8.86 5.59
CA HIS A 11 -12.68 9.56 4.78
C HIS A 11 -13.34 10.56 3.83
N THR A 12 -14.40 10.13 3.14
CA THR A 12 -15.19 10.96 2.22
C THR A 12 -15.78 12.18 2.94
N ALA A 13 -16.44 11.96 4.08
CA ALA A 13 -17.03 13.03 4.88
C ALA A 13 -15.98 14.05 5.36
N LEU A 14 -14.79 13.56 5.73
CA LEU A 14 -13.70 14.35 6.28
C LEU A 14 -13.04 15.23 5.21
N VAL A 15 -12.80 14.70 4.01
CA VAL A 15 -12.32 15.50 2.86
C VAL A 15 -13.35 16.56 2.47
N PHE A 16 -14.63 16.19 2.39
CA PHE A 16 -15.71 17.13 2.07
C PHE A 16 -15.83 18.24 3.13
N GLY A 17 -15.76 17.88 4.41
CA GLY A 17 -15.75 18.83 5.52
C GLY A 17 -14.58 19.82 5.47
N ALA A 18 -13.38 19.36 5.07
CA ALA A 18 -12.23 20.24 4.88
C ALA A 18 -12.47 21.27 3.75
N LEU A 19 -13.05 20.83 2.62
CA LEU A 19 -13.40 21.72 1.50
C LEU A 19 -14.46 22.76 1.88
N LEU A 20 -15.47 22.35 2.65
CA LEU A 20 -16.49 23.28 3.18
C LEU A 20 -15.84 24.33 4.08
N ALA A 21 -15.01 23.92 5.04
CA ALA A 21 -14.34 24.84 5.95
C ALA A 21 -13.45 25.86 5.21
N LEU A 22 -12.71 25.42 4.19
CA LEU A 22 -11.90 26.31 3.35
C LEU A 22 -12.77 27.28 2.53
N THR A 23 -13.89 26.80 1.99
CA THR A 23 -14.84 27.61 1.22
C THR A 23 -15.47 28.70 2.09
N ASP A 24 -15.91 28.34 3.30
CA ASP A 24 -16.51 29.29 4.24
C ASP A 24 -15.47 30.31 4.73
N ALA A 25 -14.24 29.88 5.02
CA ALA A 25 -13.15 30.79 5.37
C ALA A 25 -12.83 31.78 4.22
N ALA A 26 -12.87 31.32 2.96
CA ALA A 26 -12.68 32.18 1.80
C ALA A 26 -13.81 33.21 1.65
N ARG A 27 -15.07 32.78 1.81
CA ARG A 27 -16.25 33.67 1.80
C ARG A 27 -16.21 34.73 2.91
N ALA A 28 -15.68 34.36 4.07
CA ALA A 28 -15.50 35.27 5.20
C ALA A 28 -14.26 36.18 5.08
N GLY A 29 -13.45 36.05 4.02
CA GLY A 29 -12.20 36.81 3.86
C GLY A 29 -11.08 36.41 4.83
N ALA A 30 -11.19 35.24 5.46
CA ALA A 30 -10.26 34.73 6.47
C ALA A 30 -9.23 33.73 5.91
N ALA A 31 -9.37 33.30 4.66
CA ALA A 31 -8.41 32.40 4.00
C ALA A 31 -7.24 33.19 3.38
N PRO A 32 -5.99 32.69 3.44
CA PRO A 32 -4.90 33.27 2.66
C PRO A 32 -5.15 32.97 1.18
N MET A 33 -5.50 34.01 0.43
CA MET A 33 -5.75 33.90 -1.00
C MET A 33 -4.54 34.36 -1.82
N PRO A 34 -4.26 33.73 -2.98
CA PRO A 34 -5.01 32.62 -3.58
C PRO A 34 -4.63 31.24 -3.01
N LEU A 35 -5.64 30.40 -2.76
CA LEU A 35 -5.50 28.99 -2.39
C LEU A 35 -6.20 28.10 -3.43
N ALA A 36 -5.47 27.17 -4.06
CA ALA A 36 -6.02 26.19 -4.98
C ALA A 36 -6.02 24.81 -4.32
N VAL A 37 -7.19 24.22 -4.12
CA VAL A 37 -7.38 22.89 -3.51
C VAL A 37 -8.28 22.06 -4.42
N ARG A 38 -7.95 20.78 -4.56
CA ARG A 38 -8.76 19.78 -5.26
C ARG A 38 -9.08 18.64 -4.30
N GLY A 39 -10.36 18.30 -4.16
CA GLY A 39 -10.78 17.05 -3.51
C GLY A 39 -10.79 15.92 -4.53
N ILE A 40 -10.14 14.81 -4.19
CA ILE A 40 -10.16 13.58 -5.00
C ILE A 40 -10.97 12.54 -4.23
N PHE A 41 -12.13 12.18 -4.76
CA PHE A 41 -13.01 11.15 -4.20
C PHE A 41 -12.83 9.87 -5.01
N GLN A 42 -11.84 9.07 -4.61
CA GLN A 42 -11.42 7.90 -5.35
C GLN A 42 -12.35 6.70 -5.09
N PRO A 43 -12.79 5.96 -6.13
CA PRO A 43 -13.48 4.69 -5.98
C PRO A 43 -12.50 3.52 -5.75
N ALA A 44 -13.00 2.29 -5.58
CA ALA A 44 -12.26 1.05 -5.83
C ALA A 44 -10.86 0.87 -5.18
N GLU A 45 -10.61 1.47 -4.02
CA GLU A 45 -9.35 1.30 -3.26
C GLU A 45 -9.16 -0.18 -2.84
N GLU A 46 -10.24 -0.83 -2.37
CA GLU A 46 -10.22 -2.21 -1.84
C GLU A 46 -9.78 -3.28 -2.85
N ILE A 47 -9.80 -2.95 -4.14
CA ILE A 47 -9.30 -3.80 -5.24
C ILE A 47 -8.11 -3.17 -5.98
N CYS A 48 -7.61 -2.04 -5.45
CA CYS A 48 -6.43 -1.31 -5.89
C CYS A 48 -6.43 -0.84 -7.36
N THR A 49 -7.59 -0.50 -7.91
CA THR A 49 -7.71 0.02 -9.29
C THR A 49 -8.02 1.51 -9.34
N GLY A 50 -8.65 2.04 -8.29
CA GLY A 50 -9.24 3.39 -8.31
C GLY A 50 -8.25 4.51 -8.53
N ALA A 51 -7.09 4.48 -7.84
CA ALA A 51 -6.11 5.55 -7.99
C ALA A 51 -5.61 5.69 -9.44
N ARG A 52 -5.37 4.54 -10.11
CA ARG A 52 -4.91 4.51 -11.51
C ARG A 52 -5.97 5.06 -12.47
N GLU A 53 -7.24 4.70 -12.24
CA GLU A 53 -8.36 5.22 -13.03
C GLU A 53 -8.49 6.75 -12.86
N MET A 54 -8.36 7.25 -11.62
CA MET A 54 -8.38 8.69 -11.34
C MET A 54 -7.22 9.43 -12.02
N ILE A 55 -6.01 8.86 -11.98
CA ILE A 55 -4.84 9.42 -12.68
C ILE A 55 -5.10 9.49 -14.19
N ALA A 56 -5.64 8.41 -14.78
CA ALA A 56 -5.90 8.34 -16.21
C ALA A 56 -6.90 9.41 -16.72
N VAL A 57 -7.82 9.86 -15.86
CA VAL A 57 -8.77 10.95 -16.18
C VAL A 57 -8.29 12.35 -15.76
N GLY A 58 -7.01 12.51 -15.43
CA GLY A 58 -6.39 13.81 -15.14
C GLY A 58 -6.61 14.32 -13.72
N ALA A 59 -6.94 13.44 -12.74
CA ALA A 59 -7.16 13.89 -11.36
C ALA A 59 -5.95 14.63 -10.74
N LEU A 60 -4.74 14.32 -11.22
CA LEU A 60 -3.50 14.97 -10.78
C LEU A 60 -3.04 16.16 -11.65
N ASP A 61 -3.78 16.53 -12.70
CA ASP A 61 -3.36 17.59 -13.60
C ASP A 61 -3.27 18.94 -12.87
N GLY A 62 -2.06 19.52 -12.84
CA GLY A 62 -1.75 20.75 -12.13
C GLY A 62 -1.66 20.60 -10.60
N VAL A 63 -1.66 19.38 -10.06
CA VAL A 63 -1.51 19.12 -8.63
C VAL A 63 -0.02 19.12 -8.26
N ALA A 64 0.35 19.96 -7.29
CA ALA A 64 1.75 20.08 -6.83
C ALA A 64 2.13 19.09 -5.72
N ALA A 65 1.15 18.72 -4.89
CA ALA A 65 1.30 17.82 -3.77
C ALA A 65 -0.06 17.22 -3.40
N ILE A 66 -0.07 16.03 -2.82
CA ILE A 66 -1.30 15.33 -2.42
C ILE A 66 -1.24 14.88 -0.95
N LEU A 67 -2.34 15.06 -0.22
CA LEU A 67 -2.46 14.61 1.16
C LEU A 67 -3.63 13.63 1.26
N ALA A 68 -3.47 12.61 2.10
CA ALA A 68 -4.52 11.63 2.38
C ALA A 68 -4.64 11.33 3.87
N THR A 69 -5.73 10.68 4.23
CA THR A 69 -6.00 10.22 5.59
C THR A 69 -6.54 8.81 5.55
N HIS A 70 -6.23 8.03 6.57
CA HIS A 70 -6.88 6.74 6.78
C HIS A 70 -7.25 6.58 8.25
N MET A 71 -8.45 6.08 8.52
CA MET A 71 -8.90 5.77 9.88
C MET A 71 -8.00 4.71 10.53
N ASP A 72 -7.80 4.83 11.84
CA ASP A 72 -6.97 3.94 12.61
C ASP A 72 -7.66 3.56 13.93
N PRO A 73 -8.29 2.39 13.99
CA PRO A 73 -8.99 1.93 15.20
C PRO A 73 -8.02 1.48 16.31
N SER A 74 -6.71 1.45 16.07
CA SER A 74 -5.72 1.22 17.13
C SER A 74 -5.42 2.49 17.94
N ARG A 75 -5.90 3.65 17.49
CA ARG A 75 -5.66 4.95 18.09
C ARG A 75 -6.96 5.59 18.54
N ALA A 76 -6.93 6.19 19.73
CA ALA A 76 -8.05 6.93 20.27
C ALA A 76 -8.37 8.16 19.42
N VAL A 77 -9.65 8.53 19.36
CA VAL A 77 -10.09 9.79 18.75
C VAL A 77 -9.34 10.99 19.32
N GLY A 78 -8.97 11.92 18.44
CA GLY A 78 -8.12 13.06 18.80
C GLY A 78 -6.62 12.76 18.82
N ARG A 79 -6.19 11.54 18.44
CA ARG A 79 -4.77 11.22 18.20
C ARG A 79 -4.49 10.98 16.72
N ILE A 80 -3.33 11.44 16.26
CA ILE A 80 -2.90 11.30 14.86
C ILE A 80 -1.59 10.53 14.81
N GLY A 81 -1.52 9.51 13.97
CA GLY A 81 -0.30 8.78 13.65
C GLY A 81 0.35 9.30 12.38
N LEU A 82 1.65 9.60 12.43
CA LEU A 82 2.46 10.00 11.29
C LEU A 82 3.75 9.17 11.23
N ARG A 83 4.30 9.02 10.03
CA ARG A 83 5.59 8.36 9.80
C ARG A 83 6.30 8.98 8.62
N ASP A 84 7.56 9.31 8.80
CA ASP A 84 8.43 9.73 7.69
C ASP A 84 8.79 8.49 6.84
N GLY A 85 8.74 8.63 5.52
CA GLY A 85 9.04 7.53 4.60
C GLY A 85 7.95 6.45 4.63
N VAL A 86 8.36 5.18 4.75
CA VAL A 86 7.49 4.02 4.53
C VAL A 86 6.35 3.96 5.57
N LEU A 87 5.10 4.14 5.16
CA LEU A 87 3.90 3.98 5.99
C LEU A 87 3.23 2.61 5.80
N THR A 88 3.18 2.12 4.55
CA THR A 88 2.60 0.82 4.18
C THR A 88 3.56 0.04 3.28
N ALA A 89 3.39 -1.28 3.20
CA ALA A 89 4.26 -2.14 2.41
C ALA A 89 3.90 -2.09 0.93
N ASN A 90 4.92 -2.32 0.07
CA ASN A 90 4.65 -2.79 -1.28
C ASN A 90 3.94 -4.14 -1.18
N CYS A 91 2.96 -4.37 -2.04
CA CYS A 91 2.26 -5.64 -2.13
C CYS A 91 2.12 -6.05 -3.58
N ASP A 92 2.62 -7.23 -3.89
CA ASP A 92 2.67 -7.76 -5.24
C ASP A 92 2.04 -9.14 -5.28
N GLU A 93 1.13 -9.34 -6.22
CA GLU A 93 0.69 -10.68 -6.57
C GLU A 93 1.79 -11.40 -7.34
N MET A 94 1.92 -12.69 -7.11
CA MET A 94 2.87 -13.56 -7.78
C MET A 94 2.15 -14.80 -8.28
N THR A 95 2.32 -15.11 -9.56
CA THR A 95 1.89 -16.38 -10.18
C THR A 95 3.12 -17.12 -10.67
N ILE A 96 3.24 -18.39 -10.30
CA ILE A 96 4.32 -19.26 -10.77
C ILE A 96 3.68 -20.45 -11.48
N THR A 97 3.97 -20.61 -12.76
CA THR A 97 3.49 -21.71 -13.59
C THR A 97 4.64 -22.68 -13.86
N LEU A 98 4.48 -23.92 -13.43
CA LEU A 98 5.44 -25.01 -13.61
C LEU A 98 4.89 -25.97 -14.66
N ARG A 99 5.63 -26.19 -15.74
CA ARG A 99 5.25 -27.07 -16.87
C ARG A 99 6.27 -28.17 -17.06
N GLY A 100 5.82 -29.40 -16.81
CA GLY A 100 6.60 -30.61 -16.96
C GLY A 100 6.11 -31.45 -18.15
N ARG A 101 6.37 -32.75 -18.07
CA ARG A 101 5.83 -33.76 -18.99
C ARG A 101 5.02 -34.75 -18.19
N GLY A 102 3.73 -34.85 -18.48
CA GLY A 102 2.84 -35.77 -17.80
C GLY A 102 3.15 -37.23 -18.12
N GLY A 103 2.58 -38.14 -17.34
CA GLY A 103 2.81 -39.57 -17.53
C GLY A 103 2.07 -40.46 -16.55
N HIS A 104 2.21 -41.76 -16.73
CA HIS A 104 1.62 -42.74 -15.81
C HIS A 104 2.37 -42.72 -14.47
N ALA A 105 1.68 -42.60 -13.33
CA ALA A 105 2.32 -42.46 -12.02
C ALA A 105 3.26 -43.63 -11.64
N ALA A 106 3.00 -44.83 -12.17
CA ALA A 106 3.88 -46.00 -12.00
C ALA A 106 5.18 -45.95 -12.82
N ARG A 107 5.37 -44.97 -13.72
CA ARG A 107 6.56 -44.82 -14.58
C ARG A 107 7.12 -43.40 -14.51
N PRO A 108 7.52 -42.92 -13.32
CA PRO A 108 7.95 -41.54 -13.14
C PRO A 108 9.18 -41.16 -13.98
N HIS A 109 10.03 -42.13 -14.34
CA HIS A 109 11.20 -41.93 -15.21
C HIS A 109 10.85 -41.56 -16.67
N GLU A 110 9.59 -41.73 -17.10
CA GLU A 110 9.10 -41.31 -18.41
C GLU A 110 8.53 -39.88 -18.39
N ALA A 111 8.42 -39.26 -17.21
CA ALA A 111 7.78 -37.96 -16.97
C ALA A 111 8.77 -36.95 -16.37
N SER A 112 8.36 -35.67 -16.35
CA SER A 112 9.04 -34.61 -15.58
C SER A 112 7.98 -34.00 -14.67
N ASP A 113 8.02 -34.32 -13.36
CA ASP A 113 6.91 -34.12 -12.42
C ASP A 113 6.84 -32.67 -11.88
N PRO A 114 5.85 -31.85 -12.30
CA PRO A 114 5.73 -30.48 -11.84
C PRO A 114 5.22 -30.38 -10.38
N ILE A 115 4.61 -31.43 -9.81
CA ILE A 115 4.21 -31.45 -8.38
C ILE A 115 5.45 -31.50 -7.51
N VAL A 116 6.41 -32.37 -7.85
CA VAL A 116 7.70 -32.44 -7.13
C VAL A 116 8.45 -31.12 -7.25
N ALA A 117 8.55 -30.57 -8.46
CA ALA A 117 9.20 -29.27 -8.67
C ALA A 117 8.53 -28.14 -7.86
N ALA A 118 7.20 -28.12 -7.78
CA ALA A 118 6.47 -27.13 -7.00
C ALA A 118 6.74 -27.27 -5.50
N ALA A 119 6.71 -28.49 -4.96
CA ALA A 119 6.99 -28.75 -3.55
C ALA A 119 8.42 -28.30 -3.16
N GLN A 120 9.41 -28.61 -4.01
CA GLN A 120 10.79 -28.19 -3.80
C GLN A 120 10.96 -26.67 -3.92
N LEU A 121 10.32 -26.04 -4.91
CA LEU A 121 10.36 -24.59 -5.06
C LEU A 121 9.74 -23.87 -3.86
N ILE A 122 8.59 -24.33 -3.35
CA ILE A 122 7.95 -23.76 -2.16
C ILE A 122 8.93 -23.81 -0.98
N ASN A 123 9.54 -24.97 -0.72
CA ASN A 123 10.55 -25.09 0.35
C ASN A 123 11.73 -24.14 0.12
N ALA A 124 12.25 -24.06 -1.10
CA ALA A 124 13.37 -23.19 -1.43
C ALA A 124 13.02 -21.70 -1.22
N LEU A 125 11.82 -21.26 -1.60
CA LEU A 125 11.36 -19.89 -1.39
C LEU A 125 11.37 -19.55 0.10
N TYR A 126 10.72 -20.36 0.94
CA TYR A 126 10.65 -20.11 2.38
C TYR A 126 12.00 -20.20 3.10
N LEU A 127 12.92 -21.06 2.62
CA LEU A 127 14.24 -21.22 3.23
C LEU A 127 15.24 -20.14 2.79
N PHE A 128 15.25 -19.77 1.51
CA PHE A 128 16.34 -18.98 0.93
C PHE A 128 16.02 -17.51 0.73
N ILE A 129 14.76 -17.07 0.79
CA ILE A 129 14.43 -15.64 0.70
C ILE A 129 15.09 -14.87 1.86
N ALA A 130 14.92 -15.35 3.09
CA ALA A 130 15.52 -14.71 4.27
C ALA A 130 17.07 -14.79 4.32
N ARG A 131 17.71 -15.52 3.40
CA ARG A 131 19.18 -15.66 3.32
C ARG A 131 19.83 -14.74 2.29
N ARG A 132 19.02 -14.05 1.48
CA ARG A 132 19.50 -13.07 0.49
C ARG A 132 19.01 -11.65 0.75
N THR A 133 18.19 -11.48 1.78
CA THR A 133 17.73 -10.20 2.31
C THR A 133 18.52 -9.87 3.58
N ASP A 134 18.83 -8.58 3.82
CA ASP A 134 19.34 -8.14 5.12
C ASP A 134 18.35 -8.55 6.23
N SER A 135 18.85 -9.01 7.37
CA SER A 135 18.00 -9.46 8.47
C SER A 135 17.19 -8.33 9.13
N GLN A 136 17.54 -7.07 8.83
CA GLN A 136 16.81 -5.88 9.27
C GLN A 136 15.73 -5.44 8.28
N ASP A 137 15.78 -5.93 7.03
CA ASP A 137 14.79 -5.61 6.01
C ASP A 137 13.58 -6.56 6.09
N ALA A 138 12.38 -6.01 6.12
CA ALA A 138 11.17 -6.81 6.14
C ALA A 138 10.80 -7.28 4.73
N VAL A 139 10.77 -8.60 4.55
CA VAL A 139 10.28 -9.29 3.35
C VAL A 139 9.35 -10.42 3.79
N VAL A 140 8.15 -10.47 3.21
CA VAL A 140 7.20 -11.56 3.40
C VAL A 140 6.84 -12.11 2.05
N VAL A 141 7.03 -13.42 1.87
CA VAL A 141 6.56 -14.16 0.70
C VAL A 141 5.63 -15.26 1.17
N THR A 142 4.45 -15.31 0.58
CA THR A 142 3.41 -16.25 0.98
C THR A 142 2.83 -16.92 -0.25
N ILE A 143 2.86 -18.24 -0.32
CA ILE A 143 2.08 -19.02 -1.29
C ILE A 143 0.69 -19.27 -0.69
N GLY A 144 -0.32 -18.67 -1.30
CA GLY A 144 -1.72 -18.76 -0.86
C GLY A 144 -2.51 -19.84 -1.61
N GLN A 145 -2.01 -20.31 -2.75
CA GLN A 145 -2.69 -21.31 -3.57
C GLN A 145 -1.68 -22.20 -4.30
N ILE A 146 -2.01 -23.49 -4.35
CA ILE A 146 -1.39 -24.50 -5.21
C ILE A 146 -2.50 -25.25 -5.95
N ARG A 147 -2.35 -25.44 -7.26
CA ARG A 147 -3.26 -26.24 -8.10
C ARG A 147 -2.47 -27.07 -9.11
N GLY A 148 -2.78 -28.35 -9.23
CA GLY A 148 -2.26 -29.23 -10.28
C GLY A 148 -2.70 -30.68 -10.10
N GLY A 149 -2.90 -31.37 -11.22
CA GLY A 149 -3.40 -32.75 -11.28
C GLY A 149 -4.91 -32.88 -11.10
N ASP A 150 -5.47 -33.91 -11.74
CA ASP A 150 -6.90 -34.24 -11.70
C ASP A 150 -7.17 -35.67 -11.15
N THR A 151 -6.25 -36.61 -11.38
CA THR A 151 -6.40 -38.03 -11.02
C THR A 151 -5.15 -38.58 -10.35
N ALA A 152 -5.31 -39.43 -9.33
CA ALA A 152 -4.21 -39.92 -8.50
C ALA A 152 -3.17 -40.82 -9.20
N ASN A 153 -3.46 -41.37 -10.37
CA ASN A 153 -2.58 -42.28 -11.12
C ASN A 153 -1.88 -41.62 -12.32
N VAL A 154 -1.93 -40.28 -12.42
CA VAL A 154 -1.33 -39.49 -13.50
C VAL A 154 -0.44 -38.41 -12.91
N ILE A 155 0.79 -38.31 -13.41
CA ILE A 155 1.65 -37.15 -13.20
C ILE A 155 1.14 -36.04 -14.14
N PRO A 156 0.78 -34.84 -13.63
CA PRO A 156 0.22 -33.79 -14.47
C PRO A 156 1.28 -33.09 -15.33
N GLU A 157 0.82 -32.33 -16.31
CA GLU A 157 1.70 -31.48 -17.14
C GLU A 157 1.94 -30.10 -16.53
N GLU A 158 1.05 -29.62 -15.66
CA GLU A 158 1.11 -28.27 -15.10
C GLU A 158 0.76 -28.20 -13.61
N VAL A 159 1.49 -27.35 -12.89
CA VAL A 159 1.14 -26.86 -11.55
C VAL A 159 1.20 -25.33 -11.56
N VAL A 160 0.20 -24.69 -10.96
CA VAL A 160 0.15 -23.24 -10.78
C VAL A 160 0.17 -22.91 -9.29
N LEU A 161 1.11 -22.06 -8.91
CA LEU A 161 1.19 -21.45 -7.58
C LEU A 161 0.75 -19.99 -7.67
N ARG A 162 -0.02 -19.53 -6.69
CA ARG A 162 -0.30 -18.10 -6.51
C ARG A 162 0.04 -17.66 -5.10
N GLY A 163 0.55 -16.47 -4.98
CA GLY A 163 1.03 -15.93 -3.72
C GLY A 163 1.16 -14.42 -3.74
N THR A 164 1.74 -13.89 -2.67
CA THR A 164 2.05 -12.47 -2.53
C THR A 164 3.49 -12.27 -2.06
N VAL A 165 4.06 -11.15 -2.47
CA VAL A 165 5.35 -10.63 -1.96
C VAL A 165 5.07 -9.27 -1.33
N ARG A 166 5.58 -9.06 -0.12
CA ARG A 166 5.50 -7.77 0.59
C ARG A 166 6.86 -7.32 1.05
N THR A 167 7.19 -6.06 0.79
CA THR A 167 8.45 -5.44 1.23
C THR A 167 8.22 -4.00 1.68
N LEU A 168 9.14 -3.48 2.50
CA LEU A 168 9.10 -2.08 2.94
C LEU A 168 9.99 -1.14 2.12
N ASP A 169 10.79 -1.69 1.21
CA ASP A 169 11.75 -0.92 0.41
C ASP A 169 11.66 -1.31 -1.07
N ARG A 170 11.82 -0.32 -1.96
CA ARG A 170 11.69 -0.50 -3.42
C ARG A 170 12.86 -1.27 -4.02
N VAL A 171 14.08 -1.08 -3.52
CA VAL A 171 15.26 -1.84 -3.94
C VAL A 171 15.16 -3.27 -3.44
N ILE A 172 14.74 -3.47 -2.19
CA ILE A 172 14.52 -4.81 -1.63
C ILE A 172 13.39 -5.54 -2.35
N ARG A 173 12.33 -4.84 -2.78
CA ARG A 173 11.27 -5.40 -3.64
C ARG A 173 11.86 -6.03 -4.89
N GLN A 174 12.64 -5.26 -5.65
CA GLN A 174 13.23 -5.74 -6.91
C GLN A 174 14.21 -6.90 -6.67
N ARG A 175 15.10 -6.77 -5.67
CA ARG A 175 16.03 -7.86 -5.30
C ARG A 175 15.30 -9.14 -4.90
N THR A 176 14.15 -9.02 -4.24
CA THR A 176 13.32 -10.17 -3.87
C THR A 176 12.74 -10.84 -5.12
N PHE A 177 12.25 -10.06 -6.09
CA PHE A 177 11.77 -10.60 -7.37
C PHE A 177 12.86 -11.34 -8.12
N ASP A 178 14.03 -10.72 -8.26
CA ASP A 178 15.18 -11.30 -8.96
C ASP A 178 15.59 -12.62 -8.29
N HIS A 179 15.56 -12.69 -6.96
CA HIS A 179 15.90 -13.90 -6.21
C HIS A 179 14.84 -15.01 -6.35
N ILE A 180 13.56 -14.66 -6.34
CA ILE A 180 12.47 -15.62 -6.61
C ILE A 180 12.65 -16.22 -8.01
N GLN A 181 12.90 -15.38 -9.01
CA GLN A 181 13.14 -15.83 -10.38
C GLN A 181 14.39 -16.71 -10.48
N HIS A 182 15.46 -16.37 -9.76
CA HIS A 182 16.67 -17.17 -9.70
C HIS A 182 16.44 -18.57 -9.09
N LEU A 183 15.70 -18.65 -7.97
CA LEU A 183 15.34 -19.92 -7.34
C LEU A 183 14.45 -20.77 -8.27
N ALA A 184 13.46 -20.14 -8.92
CA ALA A 184 12.59 -20.78 -9.88
C ALA A 184 13.38 -21.35 -11.07
N HIS A 185 14.30 -20.57 -11.63
CA HIS A 185 15.17 -21.03 -12.72
C HIS A 185 16.02 -22.24 -12.30
N GLY A 186 16.72 -22.16 -11.16
CA GLY A 186 17.54 -23.26 -10.67
C GLY A 186 16.75 -24.54 -10.39
N MET A 187 15.52 -24.40 -9.86
CA MET A 187 14.64 -25.54 -9.64
C MET A 187 14.15 -26.15 -10.96
N GLY A 188 13.86 -25.31 -11.96
CA GLY A 188 13.47 -25.77 -13.29
C GLY A 188 14.55 -26.65 -13.94
N GLU A 189 15.80 -26.22 -13.89
CA GLU A 189 16.95 -26.99 -14.37
C GLU A 189 17.13 -28.31 -13.60
N THR A 190 16.92 -28.29 -12.28
CA THR A 190 17.10 -29.47 -11.41
C THR A 190 16.03 -30.54 -11.66
N CYS A 191 14.80 -30.11 -11.95
CA CYS A 191 13.65 -30.99 -12.08
C CYS A 191 13.26 -31.31 -13.54
N ASP A 192 13.95 -30.75 -14.53
CA ASP A 192 13.56 -30.81 -15.95
C ASP A 192 12.12 -30.28 -16.19
N VAL A 193 11.80 -29.16 -15.53
CA VAL A 193 10.47 -28.51 -15.56
C VAL A 193 10.65 -27.06 -15.95
N ARG A 194 9.86 -26.56 -16.91
CA ARG A 194 9.86 -25.14 -17.24
C ARG A 194 9.08 -24.36 -16.18
N ILE A 195 9.75 -23.43 -15.50
CA ILE A 195 9.12 -22.59 -14.47
C ILE A 195 9.08 -21.14 -14.94
N GLN A 196 7.89 -20.55 -14.99
CA GLN A 196 7.65 -19.15 -15.33
C GLN A 196 7.08 -18.43 -14.11
N VAL A 197 7.71 -17.31 -13.75
CA VAL A 197 7.28 -16.45 -12.63
C VAL A 197 6.78 -15.13 -13.20
N GLU A 198 5.58 -14.74 -12.81
CA GLU A 198 4.93 -13.49 -13.20
C GLU A 198 4.54 -12.72 -11.94
N PHE A 199 4.90 -11.45 -11.90
CA PHE A 199 4.43 -10.53 -10.87
C PHE A 199 3.27 -9.72 -11.44
N GLY A 200 2.12 -9.78 -10.77
CA GLY A 200 0.87 -9.16 -11.20
C GLY A 200 0.81 -7.68 -10.89
N LEU A 201 -0.42 -7.14 -10.91
CA LEU A 201 -0.71 -5.76 -10.53
C LEU A 201 -0.46 -5.58 -9.02
N GLY A 202 0.75 -5.17 -8.66
CA GLY A 202 1.07 -4.75 -7.31
C GLY A 202 0.82 -3.27 -7.05
N ALA A 203 0.49 -2.94 -5.82
CA ALA A 203 0.54 -1.57 -5.30
C ALA A 203 1.89 -1.33 -4.62
N GLY A 204 2.49 -0.18 -4.90
CA GLY A 204 3.62 0.27 -4.11
C GLY A 204 3.22 0.49 -2.65
N GLY A 205 4.21 0.59 -1.76
CA GLY A 205 3.98 1.11 -0.42
C GLY A 205 3.69 2.60 -0.45
N VAL A 206 3.01 3.11 0.57
CA VAL A 206 2.88 4.54 0.79
C VAL A 206 4.19 5.04 1.39
N PHE A 207 4.94 5.84 0.63
CA PHE A 207 6.16 6.49 1.09
C PHE A 207 5.86 7.98 1.30
N ASN A 208 5.62 8.36 2.55
CA ASN A 208 5.36 9.73 2.91
C ASN A 208 6.58 10.61 2.63
N ASP A 209 6.38 11.63 1.79
CA ASP A 209 7.34 12.71 1.63
C ASP A 209 7.55 13.40 2.98
N ARG A 210 8.82 13.51 3.39
CA ARG A 210 9.18 14.02 4.72
C ARG A 210 8.66 15.43 4.96
N ARG A 211 8.66 16.29 3.95
CA ARG A 211 8.23 17.68 4.08
C ARG A 211 6.70 17.77 4.19
N LEU A 212 5.96 17.01 3.38
CA LEU A 212 4.50 16.96 3.50
C LEU A 212 4.05 16.27 4.79
N ASN A 213 4.81 15.30 5.27
CA ASN A 213 4.56 14.69 6.58
C ASN A 213 4.82 15.67 7.72
N GLN A 214 5.83 16.54 7.61
CA GLN A 214 6.05 17.65 8.55
C GLN A 214 4.95 18.70 8.51
N LEU A 215 4.41 19.01 7.32
CA LEU A 215 3.26 19.89 7.15
C LEU A 215 2.02 19.33 7.88
N LEU A 216 1.72 18.05 7.70
CA LEU A 216 0.65 17.36 8.43
C LEU A 216 0.90 17.39 9.93
N ARG A 217 2.15 17.15 10.36
CA ARG A 217 2.54 17.18 11.78
C ARG A 217 2.31 18.55 12.41
N GLY A 218 2.74 19.62 11.75
CA GLY A 218 2.51 20.99 12.22
C GLY A 218 1.03 21.33 12.31
N SER A 219 0.26 20.94 11.29
CA SER A 219 -1.19 21.14 11.26
C SER A 219 -1.90 20.38 12.39
N ALA A 220 -1.53 19.12 12.61
CA ALA A 220 -2.07 18.30 13.68
C ALA A 220 -1.75 18.87 15.06
N ARG A 221 -0.52 19.36 15.28
CA ARG A 221 -0.11 20.00 16.53
C ARG A 221 -0.88 21.28 16.81
N GLU A 222 -1.13 22.12 15.80
CA GLU A 222 -1.93 23.32 16.00
C GLU A 222 -3.41 23.00 16.31
N VAL A 223 -3.96 21.93 15.73
CA VAL A 223 -5.37 21.55 15.92
C VAL A 223 -5.60 20.78 17.23
N LEU A 224 -4.65 19.93 17.63
CA LEU A 224 -4.81 18.96 18.73
C LEU A 224 -3.87 19.19 19.91
N GLY A 225 -2.81 19.97 19.75
CA GLY A 225 -1.70 20.08 20.69
C GLY A 225 -0.64 18.99 20.50
N ASP A 226 0.57 19.26 21.02
CA ASP A 226 1.75 18.42 20.77
C ASP A 226 1.63 16.98 21.30
N GLY A 227 0.94 16.78 22.43
CA GLY A 227 0.78 15.47 23.06
C GLY A 227 -0.13 14.48 22.33
N ASN A 228 -0.77 14.93 21.23
CA ASN A 228 -1.77 14.16 20.48
C ASN A 228 -1.29 13.73 19.08
N VAL A 229 0.01 13.89 18.80
CA VAL A 229 0.62 13.51 17.52
C VAL A 229 1.71 12.47 17.76
N ASP A 230 1.43 11.26 17.33
CA ASP A 230 2.25 10.07 17.58
C ASP A 230 3.09 9.70 16.36
N GLU A 231 4.33 9.26 16.63
CA GLU A 231 5.15 8.62 15.62
C GLU A 231 4.74 7.14 15.48
N ILE A 232 4.44 6.71 14.26
CA ILE A 232 4.19 5.29 13.99
C ILE A 232 5.54 4.58 13.93
N ALA A 233 5.82 3.76 14.95
CA ALA A 233 7.09 3.07 15.09
C ALA A 233 7.35 2.04 13.99
N ARG A 234 6.30 1.32 13.55
CA ARG A 234 6.40 0.25 12.54
C ARG A 234 5.40 0.50 11.41
N PRO A 235 5.81 0.38 10.15
CA PRO A 235 4.89 0.49 9.02
C PRO A 235 3.89 -0.67 9.03
N SER A 236 2.74 -0.44 8.39
CA SER A 236 1.78 -1.51 8.13
C SER A 236 2.32 -2.44 7.05
N MET A 237 2.10 -3.74 7.21
CA MET A 237 2.34 -4.71 6.15
C MET A 237 1.16 -4.77 5.16
N GLY A 238 0.08 -4.04 5.38
CA GLY A 238 -0.97 -3.80 4.38
C GLY A 238 -0.44 -2.98 3.21
N SER A 239 -1.22 -2.93 2.13
CA SER A 239 -1.01 -2.05 0.98
C SER A 239 -2.10 -0.98 0.95
N GLU A 240 -1.91 0.02 0.11
CA GLU A 240 -2.82 1.15 -0.05
C GLU A 240 -2.58 1.73 -1.45
N ASP A 241 -3.63 1.85 -2.26
CA ASP A 241 -3.47 2.22 -3.67
C ASP A 241 -3.20 3.74 -3.87
N PHE A 242 -3.32 4.55 -2.81
CA PHE A 242 -2.80 5.92 -2.76
C PHE A 242 -1.33 6.01 -3.20
N ALA A 243 -0.56 4.92 -3.01
CA ALA A 243 0.81 4.80 -3.49
C ALA A 243 0.96 5.09 -4.99
N PHE A 244 -0.07 4.83 -5.81
CA PHE A 244 -0.02 5.17 -7.24
C PHE A 244 0.01 6.68 -7.47
N TYR A 245 -0.67 7.51 -6.67
CA TYR A 245 -0.51 8.97 -6.81
C TYR A 245 0.90 9.42 -6.46
N LEU A 246 1.54 8.74 -5.52
CA LEU A 246 2.90 9.07 -5.06
C LEU A 246 3.99 8.80 -6.10
N ASP A 247 3.70 7.99 -7.12
CA ASP A 247 4.58 7.81 -8.26
C ASP A 247 4.56 9.03 -9.21
N HIS A 248 3.59 9.95 -9.07
CA HIS A 248 3.42 11.13 -9.93
C HIS A 248 3.68 12.45 -9.21
N VAL A 249 3.25 12.58 -7.95
CA VAL A 249 3.39 13.81 -7.15
C VAL A 249 3.83 13.48 -5.73
N PRO A 250 4.62 14.34 -5.06
CA PRO A 250 4.94 14.12 -3.66
C PRO A 250 3.66 14.13 -2.83
N GLY A 251 3.58 13.24 -1.85
CA GLY A 251 2.42 13.15 -0.98
C GLY A 251 2.70 12.58 0.39
N ALA A 252 1.74 12.75 1.28
CA ALA A 252 1.78 12.15 2.61
C ALA A 252 0.38 11.75 3.08
N MET A 253 0.30 10.61 3.77
CA MET A 253 -0.89 10.09 4.41
C MET A 253 -0.72 10.08 5.93
N MET A 254 -1.73 10.54 6.64
CA MET A 254 -1.82 10.41 8.11
C MET A 254 -2.81 9.33 8.54
N ARG A 255 -2.54 8.73 9.70
CA ARG A 255 -3.47 7.82 10.39
C ARG A 255 -4.31 8.60 11.39
N VAL A 256 -5.63 8.57 11.26
CA VAL A 256 -6.56 9.32 12.11
C VAL A 256 -7.17 8.37 13.14
N GLY A 257 -6.89 8.58 14.42
CA GLY A 257 -7.48 7.78 15.49
C GLY A 257 -9.00 7.91 15.51
N CYS A 258 -9.68 6.77 15.56
CA CYS A 258 -11.14 6.69 15.54
C CYS A 258 -11.74 5.85 16.66
N ALA A 259 -10.91 5.26 17.53
CA ALA A 259 -11.37 4.45 18.64
C ALA A 259 -11.86 5.29 19.82
N SER A 260 -12.86 4.80 20.55
CA SER A 260 -13.32 5.40 21.80
C SER A 260 -14.07 4.37 22.64
N PRO A 261 -14.40 4.66 23.92
CA PRO A 261 -15.26 3.79 24.70
C PRO A 261 -16.65 3.56 24.09
N ARG A 262 -17.11 4.43 23.17
CA ARG A 262 -18.43 4.33 22.51
C ARG A 262 -18.46 3.25 21.43
N VAL A 263 -17.39 3.18 20.62
CA VAL A 263 -17.32 2.34 19.41
C VAL A 263 -16.29 1.20 19.53
N GLY A 264 -15.46 1.23 20.56
CA GLY A 264 -14.33 0.32 20.74
C GLY A 264 -13.15 0.65 19.81
N GLY A 265 -12.38 -0.38 19.46
CA GLY A 265 -11.21 -0.30 18.58
C GLY A 265 -11.10 -1.54 17.69
N SER A 266 -12.26 -2.04 17.22
CA SER A 266 -12.33 -3.20 16.34
C SER A 266 -11.42 -3.02 15.12
N PRO A 267 -10.66 -4.06 14.70
CA PRO A 267 -9.81 -3.96 13.52
C PRO A 267 -10.59 -3.59 12.26
N LEU A 268 -9.91 -2.96 11.30
CA LEU A 268 -10.42 -2.76 9.94
C LEU A 268 -10.88 -4.11 9.36
N HIS A 269 -11.92 -4.09 8.53
CA HIS A 269 -12.62 -5.24 7.95
C HIS A 269 -13.32 -6.18 8.94
N SER A 270 -13.33 -5.85 10.24
CA SER A 270 -14.17 -6.56 11.21
C SER A 270 -15.65 -6.23 10.97
N PRO A 271 -16.58 -7.20 11.15
CA PRO A 271 -18.02 -6.92 11.17
C PRO A 271 -18.45 -5.98 12.31
N THR A 272 -17.57 -5.75 13.29
CA THR A 272 -17.78 -4.83 14.42
C THR A 272 -16.96 -3.54 14.29
N PHE A 273 -16.35 -3.27 13.13
CA PHE A 273 -15.66 -2.01 12.88
C PHE A 273 -16.65 -0.84 12.94
N ASP A 274 -16.26 0.21 13.65
CA ASP A 274 -17.04 1.43 13.77
C ASP A 274 -16.09 2.62 14.04
N VAL A 275 -16.55 3.83 13.74
CA VAL A 275 -15.78 5.07 13.80
C VAL A 275 -16.45 6.03 14.77
N ASP A 276 -15.70 6.53 15.75
CA ASP A 276 -16.17 7.66 16.53
C ASP A 276 -16.18 8.91 15.65
N GLU A 277 -17.36 9.42 15.31
CA GLU A 277 -17.53 10.55 14.38
C GLU A 277 -16.84 11.85 14.84
N GLU A 278 -16.44 11.97 16.11
CA GLU A 278 -15.57 13.07 16.53
C GLU A 278 -14.21 13.06 15.79
N ALA A 279 -13.79 11.93 15.22
CA ALA A 279 -12.61 11.86 14.36
C ALA A 279 -12.76 12.74 13.11
N LEU A 280 -13.98 12.87 12.56
CA LEU A 280 -14.27 13.62 11.33
C LEU A 280 -13.87 15.09 11.46
N ARG A 281 -14.26 15.74 12.57
CA ARG A 281 -13.92 17.15 12.83
C ARG A 281 -12.41 17.38 12.92
N TYR A 282 -11.67 16.42 13.49
CA TYR A 282 -10.23 16.58 13.67
C TYR A 282 -9.47 16.41 12.36
N GLY A 283 -9.73 15.33 11.62
CA GLY A 283 -9.05 15.16 10.34
C GLY A 283 -9.44 16.26 9.34
N ALA A 284 -10.70 16.71 9.31
CA ALA A 284 -11.13 17.77 8.39
C ALA A 284 -10.40 19.10 8.69
N LYS A 285 -10.30 19.47 9.98
CA LYS A 285 -9.54 20.64 10.42
C LYS A 285 -8.06 20.53 10.04
N ILE A 286 -7.45 19.36 10.21
CA ILE A 286 -6.04 19.14 9.90
C ILE A 286 -5.80 19.26 8.39
N LEU A 287 -6.62 18.63 7.55
CA LEU A 287 -6.49 18.75 6.09
C LEU A 287 -6.65 20.21 5.62
N ALA A 288 -7.70 20.90 6.10
CA ALA A 288 -7.92 22.31 5.78
C ALA A 288 -6.73 23.17 6.24
N ARG A 289 -6.22 22.91 7.46
CA ARG A 289 -5.06 23.64 7.98
C ARG A 289 -3.79 23.35 7.19
N SER A 290 -3.56 22.11 6.77
CA SER A 290 -2.43 21.73 5.93
C SER A 290 -2.46 22.44 4.59
N ALA A 291 -3.64 22.56 3.94
CA ALA A 291 -3.77 23.35 2.71
C ALA A 291 -3.41 24.83 2.94
N VAL A 292 -3.90 25.43 4.03
CA VAL A 292 -3.57 26.80 4.43
C VAL A 292 -2.07 26.97 4.68
N MET A 293 -1.43 26.05 5.40
CA MET A 293 0.00 26.10 5.66
C MET A 293 0.81 25.92 4.37
N TRP A 294 0.41 25.00 3.50
CA TRP A 294 1.04 24.78 2.20
C TRP A 294 1.01 26.04 1.34
N SER A 295 -0.07 26.84 1.39
CA SER A 295 -0.15 28.10 0.64
C SER A 295 0.95 29.10 1.01
N ARG A 296 1.50 29.03 2.22
CA ARG A 296 2.55 29.91 2.73
C ARG A 296 3.95 29.45 2.36
N GLU A 297 4.09 28.22 1.89
CA GLU A 297 5.38 27.68 1.44
C GLU A 297 5.89 28.44 0.19
N PRO A 298 7.21 28.65 0.05
CA PRO A 298 7.80 29.32 -1.11
C PRO A 298 7.42 28.65 -2.44
N ALA A 299 7.18 29.46 -3.48
CA ALA A 299 6.79 28.96 -4.80
C ALA A 299 7.81 27.98 -5.41
N ALA A 300 9.11 28.21 -5.19
CA ALA A 300 10.19 27.32 -5.60
C ALA A 300 10.09 25.90 -4.99
N MET A 301 9.37 25.76 -3.88
CA MET A 301 9.14 24.48 -3.23
C MET A 301 7.80 23.83 -3.64
N LYS A 302 6.97 24.51 -4.45
CA LYS A 302 5.71 24.01 -4.99
C LYS A 302 5.83 23.53 -6.44
N SER A 303 6.88 23.94 -7.15
CA SER A 303 7.26 23.36 -8.44
C SER A 303 7.88 22.00 -8.19
N GLY A 304 7.06 20.94 -8.23
CA GLY A 304 7.51 19.56 -8.11
C GLY A 304 8.47 19.18 -9.24
N GLN A 305 9.77 19.43 -9.06
CA GLN A 305 10.79 18.60 -9.68
C GLN A 305 11.07 17.48 -8.71
N ALA A 306 10.55 16.29 -9.02
CA ALA A 306 11.08 15.06 -8.46
C ALA A 306 12.60 15.09 -8.71
N ASN A 307 13.40 15.18 -7.64
CA ASN A 307 14.82 14.93 -7.73
C ASN A 307 15.00 13.45 -8.09
N SER A 308 14.94 13.14 -9.38
CA SER A 308 15.56 11.95 -9.96
C SER A 308 17.07 12.16 -9.97
N THR A 309 17.69 12.24 -8.79
CA THR A 309 19.15 12.22 -8.68
C THR A 309 19.59 10.81 -8.34
N GLY A 310 19.95 10.05 -9.39
CA GLY A 310 21.14 9.21 -9.37
C GLY A 310 21.00 7.77 -8.91
N ALA A 311 20.43 6.90 -9.75
CA ALA A 311 20.91 5.52 -9.88
C ALA A 311 21.45 5.35 -11.31
N LYS A 312 22.60 5.97 -11.56
CA LYS A 312 23.52 5.60 -12.64
C LYS A 312 24.86 5.27 -12.00
N SER A 313 25.04 4.00 -11.64
CA SER A 313 26.27 3.21 -11.68
C SER A 313 25.98 1.85 -11.04
#